data_AF-Q253X5-F1
#
_entry.id   AF-Q253X5-F1
#
_cell.length_a   1.000
_cell.length_b   1.000
_cell.length_c   1.000
_cell.angle_alpha   90.00
_cell.angle_beta   90.00
_cell.angle_gamma   90.00
#
_symmetry.space_group_name_H-M   'P 1'
#
loop_
_entity.id
_entity.type
_entity.pdbx_description
1 polymer ?
#
loop_
_entity_poly.entity_id
_entity_poly.type
_entity_poly.pdbx_seq_one_letter_code
_entity_poly.pdbx_strand_id
1 'polypeptide(L)'
;MIQSFLSFFLNLLFPKLCYSCRQPGEFLCRDCSETLKLEKFTGRCPHCFNTLGIEETETCSHCLPSFSRKSFCLYTPSRASLSLYSQACLGKLPAIKFFTRGIRKQWDLYEIRPKKIFYFISKFPRDFARQLSKETGIVYQGIFPLTGQLRKLKSHIDTGPICILSDYPLSRDWQDIIERYAPQPAVLMSLFSETLH
;
A
#
# COMPACT_ATOMS: atom_id res chain seq x y z
N MET A 1 -21.56 -10.75 37.13
CA MET A 1 -22.90 -10.45 36.56
C MET A 1 -23.01 -9.05 35.98
N ILE A 2 -22.64 -7.97 36.72
CA ILE A 2 -22.74 -6.58 36.22
C ILE A 2 -21.91 -6.33 34.94
N GLN A 3 -20.70 -6.90 34.84
CA GLN A 3 -19.85 -6.76 33.63
C GLN A 3 -20.43 -7.42 32.37
N SER A 4 -21.12 -8.56 32.47
CA SER A 4 -21.74 -9.21 31.30
C SER A 4 -23.00 -8.50 30.85
N PHE A 5 -23.73 -7.87 31.78
CA PHE A 5 -24.93 -7.09 31.46
C PHE A 5 -24.56 -5.76 30.78
N LEU A 6 -23.51 -5.08 31.26
CA LEU A 6 -22.95 -3.89 30.64
C LEU A 6 -22.38 -4.17 29.24
N SER A 7 -21.66 -5.28 29.05
CA SER A 7 -21.15 -5.65 27.72
C SER A 7 -22.27 -6.02 26.74
N PHE A 8 -23.33 -6.67 27.22
CA PHE A 8 -24.52 -6.98 26.44
C PHE A 8 -25.26 -5.72 25.99
N PHE A 9 -25.51 -4.77 26.91
CA PHE A 9 -26.13 -3.48 26.58
C PHE A 9 -25.28 -2.62 25.65
N LEU A 10 -23.96 -2.58 25.85
CA LEU A 10 -23.05 -1.85 24.96
C LEU A 10 -23.01 -2.47 23.56
N ASN A 11 -23.07 -3.80 23.42
CA ASN A 11 -23.16 -4.45 22.11
C ASN A 11 -24.52 -4.24 21.42
N LEU A 12 -25.58 -3.96 22.17
CA LEU A 12 -26.92 -3.65 21.65
C LEU A 12 -27.02 -2.19 21.14
N LEU A 13 -26.46 -1.24 21.90
CA LEU A 13 -26.43 0.17 21.53
C LEU A 13 -25.34 0.51 20.50
N PHE A 14 -24.22 -0.22 20.53
CA PHE A 14 -23.09 -0.07 19.61
C PHE A 14 -22.70 -1.42 19.01
N PRO A 15 -23.52 -1.96 18.10
CA PRO A 15 -23.21 -3.23 17.45
C PRO A 15 -21.87 -3.14 16.72
N LYS A 16 -21.03 -4.15 16.88
CA LYS A 16 -19.81 -4.29 16.07
C LYS A 16 -20.23 -4.61 14.65
N LEU A 17 -20.16 -3.61 13.77
CA LEU A 17 -20.52 -3.75 12.36
C LEU A 17 -19.26 -3.93 11.51
N CYS A 18 -19.37 -4.79 10.50
CA CYS A 18 -18.38 -4.94 9.45
C CYS A 18 -18.12 -3.59 8.78
N TYR A 19 -16.85 -3.24 8.64
CA TYR A 19 -16.44 -1.94 8.09
C TYR A 19 -16.73 -1.81 6.59
N SER A 20 -16.93 -2.95 5.91
CA SER A 20 -17.30 -3.00 4.50
C SER A 20 -18.82 -3.01 4.29
N CYS A 21 -19.52 -4.08 4.69
CA CYS A 21 -20.93 -4.32 4.39
C CYS A 21 -21.90 -3.92 5.51
N ARG A 22 -21.40 -3.42 6.64
CA ARG A 22 -22.19 -3.04 7.83
C ARG A 22 -23.00 -4.17 8.48
N GLN A 23 -22.73 -5.44 8.16
CA GLN A 23 -23.35 -6.55 8.88
C GLN A 23 -22.79 -6.70 10.30
N PRO A 24 -23.62 -7.13 11.27
CA PRO A 24 -23.20 -7.33 12.65
C PRO A 24 -22.27 -8.55 12.79
N GLY A 25 -21.30 -8.46 13.69
CA GLY A 25 -20.46 -9.59 14.10
C GLY A 25 -19.01 -9.20 14.37
N GLU A 26 -18.28 -8.86 13.30
CA GLU A 26 -16.81 -8.66 13.34
C GLU A 26 -16.34 -7.44 12.54
N PHE A 27 -15.06 -7.09 12.68
CA PHE A 27 -14.43 -5.99 11.93
C PHE A 27 -14.58 -6.14 10.41
N LEU A 28 -14.43 -7.36 9.91
CA LEU A 28 -14.76 -7.77 8.54
C LEU A 28 -15.54 -9.08 8.64
N CYS A 29 -16.71 -9.17 7.99
CA CYS A 29 -17.40 -10.46 7.86
C CYS A 29 -16.61 -11.39 6.92
N ARG A 30 -16.90 -12.68 7.00
CA ARG A 30 -16.23 -13.73 6.20
C ARG A 30 -16.22 -13.37 4.71
N ASP A 31 -17.37 -13.03 4.14
CA ASP A 31 -17.50 -12.71 2.71
C ASP A 31 -16.65 -11.48 2.30
N CYS A 32 -16.66 -10.43 3.14
CA CYS A 32 -15.84 -9.24 2.90
C CYS A 32 -14.35 -9.56 3.03
N SER A 33 -13.96 -10.43 3.96
CA SER A 33 -12.58 -10.87 4.12
C SER A 33 -12.08 -11.68 2.93
N GLU A 34 -12.92 -12.54 2.37
CA GLU A 34 -12.59 -13.39 1.22
C GLU A 34 -12.50 -12.58 -0.09
N THR A 35 -13.19 -11.45 -0.16
CA THR A 35 -13.11 -10.50 -1.29
C THR A 35 -11.86 -9.60 -1.21
N LEU A 36 -11.31 -9.41 0.00
CA LEU A 36 -10.10 -8.63 0.25
C LEU A 36 -8.84 -9.49 0.08
N LYS A 37 -8.71 -10.14 -1.09
CA LYS A 37 -7.47 -10.85 -1.43
C LYS A 37 -6.40 -9.86 -1.85
N LEU A 38 -5.17 -10.12 -1.40
CA LEU A 38 -4.01 -9.38 -1.87
C LEU A 38 -3.69 -9.81 -3.30
N GLU A 39 -3.70 -8.87 -4.25
CA GLU A 39 -3.21 -9.14 -5.60
C GLU A 39 -1.68 -9.28 -5.55
N LYS A 40 -1.17 -10.43 -5.99
CA LYS A 40 0.27 -10.65 -6.11
C LYS A 40 0.73 -10.11 -7.45
N PHE A 41 1.35 -8.94 -7.46
CA PHE A 41 2.12 -8.49 -8.61
C PHE A 41 3.60 -8.74 -8.38
N THR A 42 4.16 -9.71 -9.11
CA THR A 42 5.61 -9.91 -9.24
C THR A 42 6.19 -8.74 -10.02
N GLY A 43 7.38 -8.26 -9.61
CA GLY A 43 8.00 -7.04 -10.11
C GLY A 43 7.97 -6.93 -11.64
N ARG A 44 7.19 -5.97 -12.14
CA ARG A 44 6.97 -5.79 -13.57
C ARG A 44 7.96 -4.79 -14.14
N CYS A 45 8.74 -5.20 -15.13
CA CYS A 45 9.40 -4.22 -16.00
C CYS A 45 8.30 -3.48 -16.79
N PRO A 46 8.23 -2.14 -16.71
CA PRO A 46 7.34 -1.31 -17.54
C PRO A 46 7.34 -1.69 -19.01
N HIS A 47 8.52 -2.06 -19.52
CA HIS A 47 8.82 -2.13 -20.92
C HIS A 47 8.28 -3.40 -21.60
N CYS A 48 8.29 -4.56 -20.92
CA CYS A 48 7.87 -5.83 -21.54
C CYS A 48 6.35 -6.10 -21.36
N PHE A 49 5.68 -5.50 -20.36
CA PHE A 49 4.31 -5.89 -20.01
C PHE A 49 3.23 -5.38 -20.97
N ASN A 50 3.45 -4.27 -21.68
CA ASN A 50 2.44 -3.76 -22.61
C ASN A 50 2.36 -4.58 -23.92
N THR A 51 3.27 -5.53 -24.13
CA THR A 51 3.46 -6.17 -25.44
C THR A 51 3.24 -7.68 -25.43
N LEU A 52 3.35 -8.37 -24.28
CA LEU A 52 3.53 -9.84 -24.31
C LEU A 52 2.52 -10.70 -23.56
N GLY A 53 1.65 -10.20 -22.67
CA GLY A 53 0.55 -11.01 -22.12
C GLY A 53 0.96 -12.37 -21.51
N ILE A 54 2.17 -12.50 -20.96
CA ILE A 54 2.70 -13.74 -20.38
C ILE A 54 2.94 -13.57 -18.87
N GLU A 55 2.58 -14.59 -18.10
CA GLU A 55 2.71 -14.69 -16.65
C GLU A 55 4.09 -15.24 -16.22
N GLU A 56 5.19 -14.53 -16.46
CA GLU A 56 6.49 -15.01 -15.98
C GLU A 56 7.34 -13.93 -15.32
N THR A 57 8.06 -14.35 -14.28
CA THR A 57 8.99 -13.60 -13.43
C THR A 57 10.30 -13.22 -14.12
N GLU A 58 10.40 -13.39 -15.43
CA GLU A 58 11.62 -13.15 -16.19
C GLU A 58 11.67 -11.71 -16.73
N THR A 59 12.69 -10.97 -16.30
CA THR A 59 13.12 -9.72 -16.93
C THR A 59 13.46 -9.99 -18.39
N CYS A 60 12.76 -9.38 -19.35
CA CYS A 60 13.11 -9.56 -20.77
C CYS A 60 14.52 -9.01 -21.05
N SER A 61 15.24 -9.62 -22.00
CA SER A 61 16.61 -9.27 -22.39
C SER A 61 16.81 -7.81 -22.84
N HIS A 62 15.71 -7.09 -23.13
CA HIS A 62 15.69 -5.67 -23.45
C HIS A 62 15.47 -4.75 -22.24
N CYS A 63 15.04 -5.27 -21.09
CA CYS A 63 15.05 -4.51 -19.85
C CYS A 63 16.47 -4.49 -19.33
N LEU A 64 17.07 -3.29 -19.33
CA LEU A 64 18.37 -3.05 -18.72
C LEU A 64 18.43 -3.70 -17.31
N PRO A 65 19.50 -4.42 -16.96
CA PRO A 65 19.74 -4.91 -15.60
C PRO A 65 19.66 -3.83 -14.50
N SER A 66 19.66 -2.55 -14.88
CA SER A 66 19.51 -1.37 -14.03
C SER A 66 18.06 -1.02 -13.64
N PHE A 67 17.03 -1.69 -14.16
CA PHE A 67 15.64 -1.56 -13.68
C PHE A 67 15.46 -2.26 -12.31
N SER A 68 16.06 -1.73 -11.25
CA SER A 68 15.97 -2.27 -9.87
C SER A 68 14.73 -1.83 -9.11
N ARG A 69 13.77 -1.20 -9.81
CA ARG A 69 12.50 -0.74 -9.23
C ARG A 69 11.50 -1.88 -9.12
N LYS A 70 11.00 -2.12 -7.92
CA LYS A 70 9.91 -3.08 -7.67
C LYS A 70 8.59 -2.33 -7.48
N SER A 71 7.56 -2.69 -8.24
CA SER A 71 6.22 -2.11 -8.11
C SER A 71 5.22 -3.17 -7.63
N PHE A 72 4.41 -2.83 -6.63
CA PHE A 72 3.38 -3.69 -6.09
C PHE A 72 2.03 -2.96 -6.02
N CYS A 73 0.94 -3.65 -6.35
CA CYS A 73 -0.41 -3.21 -6.04
C CYS A 73 -1.02 -4.23 -5.09
N LEU A 74 -1.61 -3.79 -3.98
CA LEU A 74 -1.96 -4.73 -2.92
C LEU A 74 -3.37 -5.30 -3.04
N TYR A 75 -4.36 -4.53 -3.48
CA TYR A 75 -5.77 -4.91 -3.42
C TYR A 75 -6.46 -4.56 -4.74
N THR A 76 -7.38 -5.42 -5.19
CA THR A 76 -8.33 -5.06 -6.24
C THR A 76 -9.30 -4.00 -5.69
N PRO A 77 -9.63 -2.92 -6.42
CA PRO A 77 -10.55 -1.87 -5.99
C PRO A 77 -12.02 -2.35 -6.00
N SER A 78 -12.36 -3.32 -5.14
CA SER A 78 -13.73 -3.75 -4.90
C SER A 78 -14.47 -2.78 -3.97
N ARG A 79 -15.81 -2.79 -4.01
CA ARG A 79 -16.66 -2.02 -3.07
C ARG A 79 -16.25 -2.25 -1.61
N ALA A 80 -15.87 -3.48 -1.26
CA ALA A 80 -15.44 -3.81 0.09
C ALA A 80 -14.11 -3.14 0.46
N SER A 81 -13.12 -3.21 -0.43
CA SER A 81 -11.80 -2.60 -0.23
C SER A 81 -11.85 -1.08 -0.17
N LEU A 82 -12.65 -0.45 -1.03
CA LEU A 82 -12.85 0.99 -1.06
C LEU A 82 -13.64 1.48 0.15
N SER A 83 -14.65 0.72 0.60
CA SER A 83 -15.37 1.03 1.84
C SER A 83 -14.42 0.96 3.04
N LEU A 84 -13.60 -0.08 3.15
CA LEU A 84 -12.62 -0.19 4.22
C LEU A 84 -11.58 0.94 4.18
N TYR A 85 -11.12 1.31 2.98
CA TYR A 85 -10.22 2.44 2.77
C TYR A 85 -10.84 3.77 3.19
N SER A 86 -12.12 4.01 2.87
CA SER A 86 -12.84 5.19 3.34
C SER A 86 -12.82 5.29 4.86
N GLN A 87 -13.00 4.17 5.58
CA GLN A 87 -12.93 4.15 7.03
C GLN A 87 -11.52 4.45 7.53
N ALA A 88 -10.49 3.97 6.84
CA ALA A 88 -9.10 4.31 7.17
C ALA A 88 -8.80 5.79 6.94
N CYS A 89 -9.32 6.40 5.87
CA CYS A 89 -9.22 7.84 5.59
C CYS A 89 -9.92 8.68 6.67
N LEU A 90 -10.97 8.15 7.30
CA LEU A 90 -11.64 8.75 8.47
C LEU A 90 -10.86 8.53 9.79
N GLY A 91 -9.63 8.02 9.74
CA GLY A 91 -8.78 7.83 10.91
C GLY A 91 -9.12 6.58 11.74
N LYS A 92 -9.95 5.66 11.23
CA LYS A 92 -10.30 4.44 11.98
C LYS A 92 -9.09 3.50 12.06
N LEU A 93 -8.50 3.42 13.24
CA LEU A 93 -7.27 2.66 13.49
C LEU A 93 -7.32 1.19 13.04
N PRO A 94 -8.42 0.43 13.24
CA PRO A 94 -8.49 -0.95 12.75
C PRO A 94 -8.36 -1.06 11.22
N ALA A 95 -8.97 -0.12 10.48
CA ALA A 95 -8.87 -0.05 9.02
C ALA A 95 -7.45 0.33 8.57
N ILE A 96 -6.83 1.31 9.23
CA ILE A 96 -5.42 1.67 8.96
C ILE A 96 -4.51 0.46 9.18
N LYS A 97 -4.65 -0.22 10.33
CA LYS A 97 -3.85 -1.42 10.66
C LYS A 97 -4.02 -2.56 9.66
N PHE A 98 -5.22 -2.72 9.09
CA PHE A 98 -5.45 -3.72 8.05
C PHE A 98 -4.53 -3.48 6.84
N PHE A 99 -4.49 -2.26 6.31
CA PHE A 99 -3.65 -1.92 5.16
C PHE A 99 -2.16 -1.89 5.50
N THR A 100 -1.75 -1.36 6.66
CA THR A 100 -0.34 -1.36 7.05
C THR A 100 0.20 -2.78 7.25
N ARG A 101 -0.63 -3.71 7.77
CA ARG A 101 -0.28 -5.14 7.84
C ARG A 101 -0.11 -5.75 6.46
N GLY A 102 -0.96 -5.39 5.49
CA GLY A 102 -0.81 -5.81 4.09
C GLY A 102 0.52 -5.36 3.49
N ILE A 103 0.87 -4.09 3.67
CA ILE A 103 2.14 -3.52 3.22
C ILE A 103 3.32 -4.27 3.83
N ARG A 104 3.30 -4.49 5.15
CA ARG A 104 4.39 -5.20 5.85
C ARG A 104 4.51 -6.65 5.43
N LYS A 105 3.40 -7.35 5.26
CA LYS A 105 3.40 -8.73 4.76
C LYS A 105 4.08 -8.82 3.40
N GLN A 106 3.85 -7.83 2.53
CA GLN A 106 4.52 -7.74 1.24
C GLN A 106 6.01 -7.47 1.39
N TRP A 107 6.41 -6.60 2.32
CA TRP A 107 7.82 -6.39 2.62
C TRP A 107 8.51 -7.66 3.10
N ASP A 108 7.88 -8.41 4.01
CA ASP A 108 8.45 -9.66 4.52
C ASP A 108 8.53 -10.74 3.44
N LEU A 109 7.49 -10.88 2.60
CA LEU A 109 7.44 -11.87 1.53
C LEU A 109 8.53 -11.68 0.46
N TYR A 110 8.91 -10.43 0.18
CA TYR A 110 9.91 -10.08 -0.84
C TYR A 110 11.24 -9.59 -0.24
N GLU A 111 11.45 -9.84 1.05
CA GLU A 111 12.65 -9.46 1.81
C GLU A 111 13.02 -7.97 1.68
N ILE A 112 12.01 -7.11 1.58
CA ILE A 112 12.18 -5.67 1.47
C ILE A 112 12.38 -5.09 2.86
N ARG A 113 13.46 -4.34 3.04
CA ARG A 113 13.82 -3.66 4.29
C ARG A 113 14.02 -2.17 4.04
N PRO A 114 12.93 -1.40 3.84
CA PRO A 114 13.05 -0.01 3.47
C PRO A 114 13.66 0.79 4.62
N LYS A 115 14.57 1.70 4.30
CA LYS A 115 15.22 2.59 5.27
C LYS A 115 14.46 3.89 5.45
N LYS A 116 13.59 4.22 4.49
CA LYS A 116 12.71 5.38 4.53
C LYS A 116 11.42 5.12 3.76
N ILE A 117 10.32 5.68 4.26
CA ILE A 117 9.00 5.62 3.64
C ILE A 117 8.68 7.01 3.09
N PHE A 118 8.31 7.10 1.81
CA PHE A 118 7.74 8.29 1.21
C PHE A 118 6.27 8.07 0.91
N TYR A 119 5.46 9.11 0.98
CA TYR A 119 4.08 9.06 0.56
C TYR A 119 3.67 10.37 -0.11
N PHE A 120 2.77 10.31 -1.08
CA PHE A 120 2.28 11.51 -1.75
C PHE A 120 1.20 12.19 -0.91
N ILE A 121 1.46 13.43 -0.49
CA ILE A 121 0.60 14.15 0.48
C ILE A 121 -0.86 14.30 -0.02
N SER A 122 -1.08 14.37 -1.33
CA SER A 122 -2.41 14.49 -1.93
C SER A 122 -3.05 13.17 -2.35
N LYS A 123 -2.29 12.06 -2.35
CA LYS A 123 -2.75 10.75 -2.87
C LYS A 123 -2.71 9.65 -1.82
N PHE A 124 -2.17 9.92 -0.63
CA PHE A 124 -2.02 8.89 0.39
C PHE A 124 -2.22 9.47 1.79
N PRO A 125 -3.15 8.90 2.60
CA PRO A 125 -3.40 9.41 3.94
C PRO A 125 -2.15 9.27 4.82
N ARG A 126 -1.74 10.38 5.44
CA ARG A 126 -0.57 10.44 6.34
C ARG A 126 -0.63 9.39 7.46
N ASP A 127 -1.83 9.04 7.91
CA ASP A 127 -2.07 8.11 9.01
C ASP A 127 -1.49 6.71 8.76
N PHE A 128 -1.45 6.27 7.49
CA PHE A 128 -0.88 4.99 7.12
C PHE A 128 0.64 5.02 7.28
N ALA A 129 1.30 6.07 6.77
CA ALA A 129 2.74 6.25 6.90
C ALA A 129 3.16 6.40 8.37
N ARG A 130 2.37 7.15 9.16
CA ARG A 130 2.55 7.28 10.61
C ARG A 130 2.41 5.95 11.33
N GLN A 131 1.38 5.16 11.00
CA GLN A 131 1.16 3.85 11.62
C GLN A 131 2.27 2.86 11.25
N LEU A 132 2.72 2.84 9.99
CA LEU A 132 3.88 2.04 9.57
C LEU A 132 5.13 2.42 10.33
N SER A 133 5.44 3.71 10.42
CA SER A 133 6.60 4.21 11.17
C SER A 133 6.56 3.80 12.64
N LYS A 134 5.39 3.87 13.28
CA LYS A 134 5.20 3.39 14.66
C LYS A 134 5.44 1.89 14.80
N GLU A 135 5.05 1.09 13.80
CA GLU A 135 5.18 -0.37 13.84
C GLU A 135 6.58 -0.88 13.47
N THR A 136 7.35 -0.14 12.67
CA THR A 136 8.64 -0.60 12.13
C THR A 136 9.84 0.23 12.56
N GLY A 137 9.62 1.41 13.16
CA GLY A 137 10.68 2.38 13.45
C GLY A 137 11.21 3.11 12.21
N ILE A 138 10.68 2.85 11.01
CA ILE A 138 11.16 3.46 9.78
C ILE A 138 10.65 4.90 9.68
N VAL A 139 11.54 5.84 9.38
CA VAL A 139 11.16 7.25 9.21
C VAL A 139 10.31 7.44 7.96
N TYR A 140 9.26 8.24 8.07
CA TYR A 140 8.37 8.56 6.95
C TYR A 140 8.44 10.05 6.57
N GLN A 141 8.23 10.35 5.29
CA GLN A 141 8.24 11.72 4.76
C GLN A 141 7.18 11.91 3.68
N GLY A 142 6.40 12.97 3.78
CA GLY A 142 5.49 13.37 2.71
C GLY A 142 6.24 14.05 1.57
N ILE A 143 5.88 13.70 0.34
CA ILE A 143 6.38 14.35 -0.88
C ILE A 143 5.21 14.95 -1.65
N PHE A 144 5.43 16.14 -2.19
CA PHE A 144 4.55 16.68 -3.21
C PHE A 144 4.95 16.13 -4.58
N PRO A 145 3.99 15.94 -5.48
CA PRO A 145 4.28 15.55 -6.85
C PRO A 145 4.86 16.75 -7.64
N LEU A 146 6.00 17.27 -7.20
CA LEU A 146 6.75 18.35 -7.84
C LEU A 146 8.18 17.89 -8.11
N THR A 147 8.67 18.13 -9.33
CA THR A 147 9.98 17.69 -9.82
C THR A 147 11.14 18.16 -8.92
N GLY A 148 11.02 19.34 -8.31
CA GLY A 148 12.02 19.90 -7.40
C GLY A 148 12.18 19.14 -6.07
N GLN A 149 11.11 18.53 -5.54
CA GLN A 149 11.20 17.71 -4.33
C GLN A 149 11.81 16.33 -4.59
N LEU A 150 11.67 15.80 -5.80
CA LEU A 150 12.26 14.52 -6.18
C LEU A 150 13.77 14.57 -6.34
N ARG A 151 14.33 15.74 -6.68
CA ARG A 151 15.78 15.93 -6.61
C ARG A 151 16.30 15.71 -5.18
N LYS A 152 15.48 15.94 -4.15
CA LYS A 152 15.83 15.61 -2.76
C LYS A 152 15.78 14.11 -2.46
N LEU A 153 15.21 13.27 -3.34
CA LEU A 153 15.38 11.82 -3.23
C LEU A 153 16.83 11.40 -3.55
N LYS A 154 17.56 12.17 -4.37
CA LYS A 154 18.98 11.90 -4.65
C LYS A 154 19.84 11.96 -3.39
N SER A 155 19.51 12.83 -2.43
CA SER A 155 20.27 12.89 -1.16
C SER A 155 20.07 11.65 -0.28
N HIS A 156 19.20 10.71 -0.69
CA HIS A 156 18.97 9.45 0.00
C HIS A 156 19.64 8.25 -0.69
N ILE A 157 20.40 8.46 -1.76
CA ILE A 157 21.09 7.40 -2.52
C ILE A 157 21.94 6.49 -1.60
N ASP A 158 22.60 7.08 -0.60
CA ASP A 158 23.49 6.35 0.31
C ASP A 158 22.78 5.69 1.50
N THR A 159 21.47 5.90 1.64
CA THR A 159 20.70 5.43 2.81
C THR A 159 20.03 4.07 2.60
N GLY A 160 20.19 3.42 1.45
CA GLY A 160 19.61 2.13 1.12
C GLY A 160 18.20 2.20 0.51
N PRO A 161 17.46 1.07 0.42
CA PRO A 161 16.20 1.00 -0.29
C PRO A 161 15.13 1.92 0.31
N ILE A 162 14.39 2.59 -0.55
CA ILE A 162 13.25 3.43 -0.14
C ILE A 162 11.93 2.80 -0.58
N CYS A 163 10.89 2.99 0.20
CA CYS A 163 9.53 2.61 -0.18
C CYS A 163 8.69 3.87 -0.43
N ILE A 164 8.01 3.95 -1.56
CA ILE A 164 7.12 5.05 -1.94
C ILE A 164 5.70 4.50 -1.98
N LEU A 165 4.82 5.10 -1.19
CA LEU A 165 3.42 4.70 -1.02
C LEU A 165 2.48 5.62 -1.81
N SER A 166 1.50 5.00 -2.48
CA SER A 166 0.39 5.67 -3.15
C SER A 166 -0.91 4.88 -2.97
N ASP A 167 -2.05 5.52 -3.21
CA ASP A 167 -3.34 4.85 -3.30
C ASP A 167 -3.43 3.99 -4.56
N TYR A 168 -3.08 4.56 -5.71
CA TYR A 168 -3.05 3.91 -7.03
C TYR A 168 -1.66 3.97 -7.65
N PRO A 169 -1.38 3.20 -8.72
CA PRO A 169 -0.12 3.25 -9.44
C PRO A 169 0.21 4.67 -9.89
N LEU A 170 1.48 5.02 -9.75
CA LEU A 170 1.98 6.30 -10.24
C LEU A 170 1.99 6.29 -11.77
N SER A 171 1.80 7.46 -12.40
CA SER A 171 1.91 7.55 -13.86
C SER A 171 3.32 7.18 -14.34
N ARG A 172 3.46 6.84 -15.63
CA ARG A 172 4.75 6.56 -16.26
C ARG A 172 5.78 7.65 -16.03
N ASP A 173 5.41 8.91 -16.21
CA ASP A 173 6.31 10.04 -15.99
C ASP A 173 6.86 10.03 -14.55
N TRP A 174 6.00 9.76 -13.57
CA TRP A 174 6.39 9.68 -12.17
C TRP A 174 7.32 8.51 -11.88
N GLN A 175 7.00 7.35 -12.46
CA GLN A 175 7.80 6.14 -12.39
C GLN A 175 9.22 6.37 -12.94
N ASP A 176 9.33 7.01 -14.11
CA ASP A 176 10.58 7.32 -14.79
C ASP A 176 11.40 8.36 -14.02
N ILE A 177 10.74 9.37 -13.44
CA ILE A 177 11.43 10.34 -12.59
C ILE A 177 11.95 9.66 -11.32
N ILE A 178 11.18 8.81 -10.65
CA ILE A 178 11.70 8.11 -9.46
C ILE A 178 12.92 7.26 -9.83
N GLU A 179 12.87 6.58 -10.96
CA GLU A 179 13.97 5.76 -11.45
C GLU A 179 15.26 6.56 -11.69
N ARG A 180 15.15 7.78 -12.22
CA ARG A 180 16.29 8.67 -12.47
C ARG A 180 16.88 9.31 -11.21
N TYR A 181 16.12 9.42 -10.13
CA TYR A 181 16.48 10.27 -8.99
C TYR A 181 16.50 9.56 -7.62
N ALA A 182 15.97 8.34 -7.49
CA ALA A 182 15.92 7.64 -6.21
C ALA A 182 17.12 6.71 -5.97
N PRO A 183 17.53 6.49 -4.69
CA PRO A 183 18.33 5.33 -4.28
C PRO A 183 17.79 4.04 -4.88
N GLN A 184 18.68 3.19 -5.39
CA GLN A 184 18.34 1.84 -5.77
C GLN A 184 18.62 0.86 -4.62
N PRO A 185 17.72 -0.10 -4.34
CA PRO A 185 16.46 -0.35 -5.05
C PRO A 185 15.29 0.49 -4.53
N ALA A 186 14.55 1.12 -5.45
CA ALA A 186 13.32 1.85 -5.14
C ALA A 186 12.08 0.93 -5.19
N VAL A 187 11.26 0.94 -4.15
CA VAL A 187 10.04 0.13 -4.06
C VAL A 187 8.81 1.03 -4.13
N LEU A 188 8.00 0.86 -5.17
CA LEU A 188 6.70 1.51 -5.33
C LEU A 188 5.61 0.57 -4.81
N MET A 189 4.77 1.03 -3.88
CA MET A 189 3.62 0.27 -3.40
C MET A 189 2.36 1.10 -3.49
N SER A 190 1.42 0.60 -4.27
CA SER A 190 0.06 1.13 -4.40
C SER A 190 -0.89 0.25 -3.60
N LEU A 191 -1.86 0.86 -2.92
CA LEU A 191 -2.90 0.08 -2.24
C LEU A 191 -3.79 -0.63 -3.25
N PHE A 192 -4.15 0.04 -4.35
CA PHE A 192 -5.09 -0.47 -5.35
C PHE A 192 -4.43 -0.67 -6.72
N SER A 193 -4.97 -1.59 -7.52
CA SER A 193 -4.72 -1.68 -8.96
C SER A 193 -5.64 -0.74 -9.75
N GLU A 194 -5.30 -0.44 -11.01
CA GLU A 194 -6.08 0.49 -11.87
C GLU A 194 -7.42 -0.10 -12.37
N THR A 195 -7.64 -1.41 -12.22
CA THR A 195 -8.77 -2.11 -12.82
C THR A 195 -10.00 -2.18 -11.91
N LEU A 196 -11.06 -1.46 -12.29
CA LEU A 196 -12.45 -1.91 -12.13
C LEU A 196 -12.79 -2.69 -13.42
N HIS A 197 -12.68 -4.01 -13.39
CA HIS A 197 -13.30 -4.86 -14.42
C HIS A 197 -14.73 -5.20 -14.01
#